data_AF-L7FCH4-F1
#
_entry.id   AF-L7FCH4-F1
#
_cell.length_a   1.000
_cell.length_b   1.000
_cell.length_c   1.000
_cell.angle_alpha   90.00
_cell.angle_beta   90.00
_cell.angle_gamma   90.00
#
_symmetry.space_group_name_H-M   'P 1'
#
loop_
_entity.id
_entity.type
_entity.pdbx_description
1 polymer ?
#
loop_
_entity_poly.entity_id
_entity_poly.type
_entity_poly.pdbx_seq_one_letter_code
_entity_poly.pdbx_strand_id
1 'polypeptide(L)' 'MSTSARAALGLPEVRVEAGFPAELLAVRGDRLAGALSLAYSRIVVHRGRVVARTSAVREYCDTPAAAAPDLPRQGRTELS' A
#
# COMPACT_ATOMS: atom_id res chain seq x y z
N MET A 1 6.16 -8.32 3.08
CA MET A 1 7.20 -9.33 2.81
C MET A 1 6.73 -10.21 1.66
N SER A 2 7.58 -10.57 0.70
CA SER A 2 7.23 -11.48 -0.40
C SER A 2 7.36 -12.95 0.03
N THR A 3 6.76 -13.86 -0.72
CA THR A 3 6.81 -15.31 -0.45
C THR A 3 8.25 -15.85 -0.42
N SER A 4 9.09 -15.46 -1.38
CA SER A 4 10.50 -15.91 -1.45
C SER A 4 11.31 -15.43 -0.24
N ALA A 5 11.12 -14.18 0.19
CA ALA A 5 11.80 -13.65 1.36
C ALA A 5 11.37 -14.37 2.65
N ARG A 6 10.07 -14.69 2.79
CA ARG A 6 9.57 -15.47 3.93
C ARG A 6 10.17 -16.88 3.95
N ALA A 7 10.21 -17.55 2.80
CA ALA A 7 10.80 -18.88 2.67
C ALA A 7 12.29 -18.87 3.05
N ALA A 8 13.06 -17.88 2.56
CA ALA A 8 14.46 -17.73 2.90
C ALA A 8 14.71 -17.49 4.40
N LEU A 9 13.73 -16.89 5.09
CA LEU A 9 13.78 -16.61 6.54
C LEU A 9 13.11 -17.70 7.39
N GLY A 10 12.63 -18.80 6.79
CA GLY A 10 11.94 -19.88 7.53
C GLY A 10 10.61 -19.47 8.16
N LEU A 11 9.96 -18.42 7.64
CA LEU A 11 8.70 -17.92 8.17
C LEU A 11 7.50 -18.72 7.64
N PRO A 12 6.39 -18.80 8.40
CA PRO A 12 5.19 -19.48 7.95
C PRO A 12 4.67 -18.95 6.61
N GLU A 13 4.09 -19.84 5.81
CA GLU A 13 3.49 -19.46 4.53
C GLU A 13 2.29 -18.52 4.72
N VAL A 14 2.15 -17.58 3.79
CA VAL A 14 1.02 -16.67 3.71
C VAL A 14 0.47 -16.75 2.30
N ARG A 15 -0.85 -16.87 2.17
CA ARG A 15 -1.56 -16.92 0.89
C ARG A 15 -2.76 -15.98 0.91
N VAL A 16 -3.16 -15.54 -0.27
CA VAL A 16 -4.42 -14.81 -0.46
C VAL A 16 -5.52 -15.84 -0.69
N GLU A 17 -5.86 -16.55 0.37
CA GLU A 17 -6.82 -17.66 0.36
C GLU A 17 -7.55 -17.73 1.70
N ALA A 18 -8.79 -18.20 1.70
CA ALA A 18 -9.56 -18.39 2.93
C ALA A 18 -8.84 -19.37 3.88
N GLY A 19 -8.91 -19.09 5.18
CA GLY A 19 -8.22 -19.88 6.20
C GLY A 19 -6.76 -19.49 6.45
N PHE A 20 -6.13 -18.69 5.58
CA PHE A 20 -4.80 -18.15 5.83
C PHE A 20 -4.84 -16.81 6.58
N PRO A 21 -3.75 -16.45 7.30
CA PRO A 21 -3.66 -15.15 7.95
C PRO A 21 -3.84 -13.99 6.97
N ALA A 22 -4.64 -12.99 7.35
CA ALA A 22 -4.86 -11.77 6.58
C ALA A 22 -3.63 -10.83 6.62
N GLU A 23 -2.56 -11.28 5.97
CA GLU A 23 -1.26 -10.62 5.82
C GLU A 23 -1.08 -10.19 4.37
N LEU A 24 -1.33 -8.90 4.07
CA LEU A 24 -1.46 -8.42 2.69
C LEU A 24 -0.73 -7.09 2.47
N LEU A 25 -0.26 -6.88 1.25
CA LEU A 25 0.23 -5.59 0.75
C LEU A 25 -0.60 -5.21 -0.47
N ALA A 26 -1.44 -4.18 -0.33
CA ALA A 26 -2.16 -3.61 -1.46
C ALA A 26 -1.34 -2.47 -2.07
N VAL A 27 -1.17 -2.52 -3.39
CA VAL A 27 -0.48 -1.49 -4.17
C VAL A 27 -1.41 -1.02 -5.29
N ARG A 28 -1.25 0.24 -5.72
CA ARG A 28 -2.00 0.75 -6.87
C ARG A 28 -1.37 0.27 -8.17
N GLY A 29 -2.12 -0.46 -8.99
CA GLY A 29 -1.71 -0.85 -10.34
C GLY A 29 -2.35 -2.16 -10.78
N ASP A 30 -2.58 -2.31 -12.09
CA ASP A 30 -3.27 -3.49 -12.64
C ASP A 30 -2.31 -4.66 -12.91
N ARG A 31 -1.02 -4.35 -13.09
CA ARG A 31 0.05 -5.31 -13.36
C ARG A 31 1.27 -4.94 -12.55
N LEU A 32 2.13 -5.92 -12.26
CA LEU A 32 3.35 -5.73 -11.46
C LEU A 32 4.21 -4.57 -11.98
N ALA A 33 4.46 -4.51 -13.29
CA ALA A 33 5.24 -3.43 -13.89
C ALA A 33 4.62 -2.05 -13.59
N GLY A 34 3.30 -1.89 -13.76
CA GLY A 34 2.60 -0.64 -13.46
C GLY A 34 2.67 -0.27 -11.97
N ALA A 35 2.52 -1.25 -11.08
CA ALA A 35 2.63 -1.03 -9.63
C ALA A 35 4.03 -0.59 -9.19
N LEU A 36 5.08 -1.08 -9.86
CA LEU A 36 6.47 -0.69 -9.59
C LEU A 36 6.83 0.67 -10.20
N SER A 37 6.24 1.03 -11.35
CA SER A 37 6.61 2.25 -12.09
C SER A 37 5.88 3.51 -11.62
N LEU A 38 4.60 3.44 -11.24
CA LEU A 38 3.71 4.61 -11.29
C LEU A 38 3.48 5.38 -9.98
N ALA A 39 3.85 4.82 -8.81
CA ALA A 39 4.07 5.47 -7.51
C ALA A 39 3.52 4.68 -6.31
N TYR A 40 4.25 4.79 -5.20
CA TYR A 40 4.25 4.02 -3.95
C TYR A 40 3.01 4.12 -3.04
N SER A 41 1.83 4.42 -3.58
CA SER A 41 0.61 4.34 -2.76
C SER A 41 0.38 2.88 -2.37
N ARG A 42 0.47 2.60 -1.06
CA ARG A 42 0.36 1.24 -0.54
C ARG A 42 -0.30 1.18 0.84
N ILE A 43 -0.95 0.06 1.11
CA ILE A 43 -1.55 -0.27 2.39
C ILE A 43 -0.97 -1.60 2.85
N VAL A 44 -0.49 -1.64 4.09
CA VAL A 44 -0.01 -2.86 4.74
C VAL A 44 -1.07 -3.34 5.71
N VAL A 45 -1.52 -4.58 5.53
CA VAL A 45 -2.46 -5.25 6.42
C VAL A 45 -1.74 -6.36 7.16
N HIS A 46 -1.82 -6.35 8.47
CA HIS A 46 -1.33 -7.40 9.36
C HIS A 46 -2.49 -7.90 10.21
N ARG A 47 -2.73 -9.22 10.23
CA ARG A 47 -3.82 -9.85 10.96
C ARG A 47 -5.19 -9.19 10.72
N GLY A 48 -5.46 -8.74 9.49
CA GLY A 48 -6.71 -8.07 9.12
C GLY A 48 -6.82 -6.60 9.55
N ARG A 49 -5.75 -6.00 10.07
CA ARG A 49 -5.70 -4.58 10.45
C ARG A 49 -4.73 -3.81 9.57
N VAL A 50 -5.12 -2.60 9.17
CA VAL A 50 -4.20 -1.69 8.47
C VAL A 50 -3.17 -1.18 9.47
N VAL A 51 -1.91 -1.56 9.28
CA VAL A 51 -0.81 -1.17 10.17
C VAL A 51 0.08 -0.09 9.57
N ALA A 52 0.04 0.11 8.25
CA ALA A 52 0.71 1.22 7.59
C ALA A 52 -0.03 1.65 6.32
N ARG A 53 0.02 2.96 6.05
CA ARG A 53 -0.48 3.57 4.82
C ARG A 53 0.56 4.54 4.30
N THR A 54 0.91 4.40 3.04
CA THR A 54 1.75 5.35 2.32
C THR A 54 0.92 5.88 1.17
N SER A 55 0.83 7.20 1.05
CA SER A 55 0.18 7.86 -0.07
C SER A 55 1.24 8.56 -0.90
N ALA A 56 1.28 8.25 -2.18
CA ALA A 56 2.10 8.99 -3.13
C ALA A 56 1.23 10.03 -3.83
N VAL A 57 1.70 11.27 -3.83
CA VAL A 57 1.11 12.38 -4.58
C VAL A 57 2.01 12.63 -5.78
N ARG A 58 1.41 12.90 -6.94
CA ARG A 58 2.14 13.33 -8.12
C ARG A 58 1.97 14.84 -8.22
N GLU A 59 3.06 15.55 -8.00
CA GLU A 59 3.14 16.98 -8.29
C GLU A 59 3.57 17.15 -9.75
N TYR A 60 2.85 18.01 -10.45
CA TYR A 60 3.20 18.45 -11.79
C TYR A 60 3.73 19.88 -11.64
N CYS A 61 4.93 20.17 -12.16
CA CYS A 61 5.40 21.55 -12.24
C CYS A 61 4.39 22.34 -13.09
N ASP A 62 3.87 23.44 -12.56
CA ASP A 62 2.82 24.24 -13.20
C ASP A 62 3.18 24.58 -14.66
N THR A 63 2.55 23.88 -15.59
CA THR A 63 2.02 24.51 -16.79
C THR A 63 0.64 25.03 -16.36
N PRO A 64 0.23 26.28 -16.62
CA PRO A 64 -0.89 26.92 -15.93
C PRO A 64 -2.20 26.17 -16.23
N ALA A 65 -2.55 25.21 -15.40
CA ALA A 65 -3.72 24.38 -15.54
C ALA A 65 -4.16 23.89 -14.16
N ALA A 66 -5.02 24.69 -13.56
CA ALA A 66 -6.04 24.37 -12.56
C ALA A 66 -5.63 23.50 -11.36
N ALA A 67 -5.66 24.14 -10.18
CA ALA A 67 -5.56 23.54 -8.85
C ALA A 67 -6.22 22.16 -8.74
N ALA A 68 -5.40 21.12 -8.58
CA ALA A 68 -5.87 19.79 -8.23
C ALA A 68 -6.44 19.80 -6.80
N PRO A 69 -7.53 19.07 -6.50
CA PRO A 69 -8.08 19.02 -5.15
C PRO A 69 -7.10 18.31 -4.23
N ASP A 70 -6.68 19.01 -3.18
CA ASP A 70 -5.78 18.49 -2.16
C ASP A 70 -6.39 17.24 -1.53
N LEU A 71 -5.68 16.11 -1.57
CA LEU A 71 -6.17 14.86 -0.99
C LEU A 71 -6.15 14.99 0.54
N PRO A 72 -7.22 14.57 1.24
CA PRO A 72 -7.27 14.71 2.69
C PRO A 72 -6.13 13.91 3.33
N ARG A 73 -5.20 14.61 3.99
CA ARG A 73 -4.25 14.01 4.91
C ARG A 73 -5.03 13.57 6.15
N GLN A 74 -5.50 12.33 6.14
CA GLN A 74 -6.18 11.73 7.28
C GLN A 74 -5.13 11.49 8.38
N GLY A 75 -5.02 12.47 9.28
CA GLY A 75 -4.36 12.33 10.58
C GLY A 75 -5.12 11.32 11.43
N ARG A 76 -4.37 10.53 12.19
CA ARG A 76 -4.82 9.56 13.19
C ARG A 76 -5.99 10.14 14.01
N THR A 77 -7.15 9.50 13.97
CA THR A 77 -8.23 9.75 14.93
C THR A 77 -7.66 9.54 16.33
N GLU A 78 -7.62 10.60 17.12
CA GLU A 78 -7.29 10.51 18.54
C GLU A 78 -8.39 9.69 19.21
N LEU A 79 -7.99 8.58 19.84
CA LEU A 79 -8.85 7.84 20.75
C LEU A 79 -8.96 8.68 22.03
N SER A 80 -10.12 9.28 22.27
CA SER A 80 -10.57 9.66 23.62
C SER A 80 -11.33 8.51 24.26
#